data_AF-A0A2N9G3L4-F1
#
_entry.id   AF-A0A2N9G3L4-F1
#
_cell.length_a   1.000
_cell.length_b   1.000
_cell.length_c   1.000
_cell.angle_alpha   90.00
_cell.angle_beta   90.00
_cell.angle_gamma   90.00
#
_symmetry.space_group_name_H-M   'P 1'
#
loop_
_entity.id
_entity.type
_entity.pdbx_description
1 polymer ?
#
loop_
_entity_poly.entity_id
_entity_poly.type
_entity_poly.pdbx_seq_one_letter_code
_entity_poly.pdbx_strand_id
1 'polypeptide(L)'
;MFSTTNISPLSFLLDIGTFGIEIHDEKVKVSVADNSAVVVAKINELKCSLKRLEIHRHLVGIDFKSNQRGKVLLLCVENHCLIIQLCRLDCVPKTLKRFLADETICFVGTGMSNIVQVLQYDDIHCGAGIDVGYLAARIWKEPNIEGYGLVELAGEVGMNIKEPIGECPDWNDSVFSDEQMKYAVHNAYTSYVIGNELLHRKRYLRGPDSDFYLRWGGSPKNRSE
;
A
#
# COMPACT_ATOMS: atom_id res chain seq x y z
N MET A 1 -6.47 -4.34 42.38
CA MET A 1 -5.30 -5.05 41.84
C MET A 1 -4.58 -4.04 40.95
N PHE A 2 -3.39 -3.59 41.34
CA PHE A 2 -2.67 -2.57 40.57
C PHE A 2 -2.27 -3.20 39.23
N SER A 3 -2.97 -2.85 38.15
CA SER A 3 -2.48 -3.11 36.81
C SER A 3 -1.25 -2.24 36.65
N THR A 4 -0.07 -2.86 36.70
CA THR A 4 1.17 -2.18 36.37
C THR A 4 1.07 -1.75 34.91
N THR A 5 0.74 -0.48 34.68
CA THR A 5 0.91 0.14 33.36
C THR A 5 2.41 0.11 33.08
N ASN A 6 2.84 -0.83 32.23
CA ASN A 6 4.21 -0.82 31.73
C ASN A 6 4.39 0.48 30.93
N ILE A 7 5.13 1.44 31.49
CA ILE A 7 5.46 2.70 30.84
C ILE A 7 6.78 2.48 30.09
N SER A 8 6.68 2.16 28.80
CA SER A 8 7.83 2.07 27.91
C SER A 8 8.08 3.41 27.21
N PRO A 9 9.34 3.84 27.02
CA PRO A 9 9.66 5.01 26.21
C PRO A 9 9.10 4.87 24.78
N LEU A 10 8.60 5.96 24.19
CA LEU A 10 8.06 5.93 22.84
C LEU A 10 9.09 5.44 21.81
N SER A 11 10.37 5.85 21.94
CA SER A 11 11.45 5.36 21.08
C SER A 11 11.55 3.84 21.09
N PHE A 12 11.46 3.23 22.28
CA PHE A 12 11.48 1.78 22.43
C PHE A 12 10.28 1.12 21.73
N LEU A 13 9.08 1.68 21.88
CA LEU A 13 7.87 1.16 21.19
C LEU A 13 7.98 1.25 19.66
N LEU A 14 8.56 2.34 19.15
CA LEU A 14 8.78 2.52 17.72
C LEU A 14 9.78 1.51 17.15
N ASP A 15 10.83 1.19 17.92
CA ASP A 15 11.88 0.25 17.51
C ASP A 15 11.36 -1.19 17.52
N ILE A 16 10.72 -1.65 18.60
CA ILE A 16 10.22 -3.04 18.71
C ILE A 16 9.04 -3.32 17.78
N GLY A 17 8.31 -2.28 17.37
CA GLY A 17 7.15 -2.39 16.47
C GLY A 17 7.53 -2.26 15.00
N THR A 18 8.82 -2.29 14.65
CA THR A 18 9.29 -2.12 13.27
C THR A 18 10.06 -3.36 12.80
N PHE A 19 9.67 -3.87 11.64
CA PHE A 19 10.15 -5.12 11.07
C PHE A 19 10.60 -4.89 9.62
N GLY A 20 11.59 -5.67 9.17
CA GLY A 20 11.98 -5.73 7.77
C GLY A 20 11.52 -7.06 7.18
N ILE A 21 10.64 -7.02 6.19
CA ILE A 21 10.15 -8.20 5.48
C ILE A 21 10.48 -8.08 4.00
N GLU A 22 10.37 -9.19 3.28
CA GLU A 22 10.58 -9.26 1.83
C GLU A 22 9.24 -9.49 1.13
N ILE A 23 8.90 -8.60 0.20
CA ILE A 23 7.70 -8.69 -0.64
C ILE A 23 8.14 -8.49 -2.09
N HIS A 24 7.94 -9.50 -2.95
CA HIS A 24 8.36 -9.49 -4.35
C HIS A 24 9.84 -9.15 -4.55
N ASP A 25 10.73 -9.78 -3.76
CA ASP A 25 12.18 -9.55 -3.75
C ASP A 25 12.61 -8.14 -3.30
N GLU A 26 11.67 -7.29 -2.86
CA GLU A 26 11.92 -5.96 -2.31
C GLU A 26 11.86 -5.95 -0.78
N LYS A 27 12.79 -5.22 -0.17
CA LYS A 27 12.82 -5.03 1.29
C LYS A 27 11.82 -3.96 1.71
N VAL A 28 10.77 -4.39 2.39
CA VAL A 28 9.70 -3.53 2.91
C VAL A 28 9.84 -3.41 4.42
N LYS A 29 9.88 -2.18 4.91
CA LYS A 29 9.80 -1.89 6.34
C LYS A 29 8.32 -1.84 6.75
N VAL A 30 7.94 -2.69 7.68
CA VAL A 30 6.59 -2.72 8.25
C VAL A 30 6.63 -2.22 9.68
N SER A 31 5.79 -1.26 10.03
CA SER A 31 5.56 -0.84 11.41
C SER A 31 4.16 -1.25 11.86
N VAL A 32 4.05 -1.80 13.07
CA VAL A 32 2.78 -2.13 13.71
C VAL A 32 2.49 -1.10 14.80
N ALA A 33 1.31 -0.49 14.77
CA ALA A 33 0.88 0.52 15.72
C ALA A 33 -0.42 0.09 16.40
N ASP A 34 -0.35 -0.10 17.70
CA ASP A 34 -1.44 -0.60 18.56
C ASP A 34 -1.91 0.45 19.59
N ASN A 35 -1.27 1.61 19.64
CA ASN A 35 -1.61 2.70 20.54
C ASN A 35 -1.48 4.06 19.85
N SER A 36 -2.18 5.07 20.40
CA SER A 36 -2.30 6.40 19.81
C SER A 36 -0.96 7.11 19.60
N ALA A 37 0.00 6.97 20.52
CA ALA A 37 1.28 7.67 20.43
C ALA A 37 2.14 7.12 19.27
N VAL A 38 2.17 5.79 19.11
CA VAL A 38 2.86 5.13 18.00
C VAL A 38 2.18 5.47 16.67
N VAL A 39 0.84 5.47 16.59
CA VAL A 39 0.10 5.89 15.40
C VAL A 39 0.47 7.33 15.00
N VAL A 40 0.47 8.28 15.95
CA VAL A 40 0.82 9.68 15.67
C VAL A 40 2.25 9.80 15.14
N ALA A 41 3.21 9.11 15.76
CA ALA A 41 4.60 9.13 15.32
C ALA A 41 4.77 8.55 13.90
N LYS A 42 4.18 7.39 13.62
CA LYS A 42 4.29 6.73 12.30
C LYS A 42 3.56 7.47 11.19
N ILE A 43 2.43 8.11 11.47
CA ILE A 43 1.78 9.00 10.49
C ILE A 43 2.66 10.22 10.18
N ASN A 44 3.36 10.78 11.17
CA ASN A 44 4.32 11.85 10.91
C ASN A 44 5.53 11.36 10.08
N GLU A 45 6.01 10.14 10.31
CA GLU A 45 7.03 9.52 9.44
C GLU A 45 6.55 9.41 7.99
N LEU A 46 5.32 8.91 7.76
CA LEU A 46 4.73 8.82 6.41
C LEU A 46 4.58 10.20 5.75
N LYS A 47 4.12 11.22 6.50
CA LYS A 47 4.05 12.61 6.01
C LYS A 47 5.42 13.14 5.59
N CYS A 48 6.47 12.83 6.35
CA CYS A 48 7.84 13.20 5.99
C CYS A 48 8.29 12.49 4.70
N SER A 49 7.86 11.24 4.46
CA SER A 49 8.10 10.55 3.20
C SER A 49 7.42 11.22 2.02
N LEU A 50 6.13 11.56 2.15
CA LEU A 50 5.39 12.25 1.10
C LEU A 50 6.01 13.61 0.72
N LYS A 51 6.49 14.38 1.70
CA LYS A 51 7.15 15.67 1.45
C LYS A 51 8.43 15.59 0.62
N ARG A 52 9.06 14.41 0.54
CA ARG A 52 10.23 14.19 -0.34
C ARG A 52 9.82 13.93 -1.79
N LEU A 53 8.54 13.61 -2.02
CA LEU A 53 7.99 13.35 -3.33
C LEU A 53 7.48 14.65 -3.97
N GLU A 54 7.41 14.66 -5.29
CA GLU A 54 6.73 15.74 -6.01
C GLU A 54 5.24 15.78 -5.64
N ILE A 55 4.63 16.96 -5.68
CA ILE A 55 3.25 17.15 -5.20
C ILE A 55 2.24 16.26 -5.92
N HIS A 56 2.45 16.00 -7.22
CA HIS A 56 1.59 15.13 -8.02
C HIS A 56 1.82 13.62 -7.78
N ARG A 57 2.71 13.28 -6.85
CA ARG A 57 3.08 11.91 -6.46
C ARG A 57 2.80 11.61 -5.00
N HIS A 58 1.97 12.43 -4.35
CA HIS A 58 1.48 12.16 -3.00
C HIS A 58 0.46 11.02 -3.05
N LEU A 59 0.97 9.80 -3.19
CA LEU A 59 0.22 8.56 -3.30
C LEU A 59 0.46 7.72 -2.06
N VAL A 60 -0.61 7.15 -1.51
CA VAL A 60 -0.55 6.23 -0.36
C VAL A 60 -1.37 5.00 -0.71
N GLY A 61 -0.74 3.83 -0.67
CA GLY A 61 -1.46 2.56 -0.73
C GLY A 61 -2.32 2.39 0.50
N ILE A 62 -3.59 2.03 0.34
CA ILE A 62 -4.52 1.82 1.44
C ILE A 62 -5.21 0.46 1.30
N ASP A 63 -5.39 -0.21 2.44
CA ASP A 63 -6.31 -1.34 2.55
C ASP A 63 -6.89 -1.38 3.95
N PHE A 64 -8.02 -2.07 4.09
CA PHE A 64 -8.73 -2.24 5.34
C PHE A 64 -9.11 -3.70 5.52
N LYS A 65 -8.64 -4.30 6.62
CA LYS A 65 -8.96 -5.68 6.98
C LYS A 65 -9.82 -5.70 8.23
N SER A 66 -10.92 -6.46 8.18
CA SER A 66 -11.74 -6.68 9.37
C SER A 66 -12.30 -8.09 9.41
N ASN A 67 -12.53 -8.56 10.63
CA ASN A 67 -13.32 -9.74 10.94
C ASN A 67 -14.23 -9.40 12.14
N GLN A 68 -14.89 -10.40 12.72
CA GLN A 68 -15.77 -10.17 13.89
C GLN A 68 -15.01 -9.69 15.15
N ARG A 69 -13.69 -9.81 15.18
CA ARG A 69 -12.86 -9.61 16.38
C ARG A 69 -11.88 -8.44 16.28
N GLY A 70 -11.50 -8.04 15.08
CA GLY A 70 -10.45 -7.05 14.85
C GLY A 70 -10.64 -6.22 13.59
N LYS A 71 -10.06 -5.03 13.63
CA LYS A 71 -10.04 -4.06 12.53
C LYS A 71 -8.63 -3.52 12.37
N VAL A 72 -8.11 -3.57 11.15
CA VAL A 72 -6.76 -3.13 10.81
C VAL A 72 -6.82 -2.22 9.60
N LEU A 73 -6.24 -1.02 9.73
CA LEU A 73 -6.01 -0.10 8.64
C LEU A 73 -4.55 -0.19 8.19
N LEU A 74 -4.33 -0.26 6.89
CA LEU A 74 -3.02 -0.45 6.27
C LEU A 74 -2.70 0.76 5.41
N LEU A 75 -1.51 1.32 5.57
CA LEU A 75 -1.04 2.48 4.80
C LEU A 75 0.38 2.22 4.32
N CYS A 76 0.63 2.35 3.02
CA CYS A 76 1.96 2.12 2.44
C CYS A 76 2.42 3.33 1.60
N VAL A 77 3.68 3.73 1.79
CA VAL A 77 4.35 4.78 1.02
C VAL A 77 5.80 4.35 0.79
N GLU A 78 6.27 4.43 -0.44
CA GLU A 78 7.57 3.87 -0.84
C GLU A 78 7.68 2.41 -0.39
N ASN A 79 8.77 2.05 0.29
CA ASN A 79 8.99 0.74 0.89
C ASN A 79 8.58 0.67 2.37
N HIS A 80 7.73 1.58 2.85
CA HIS A 80 7.26 1.64 4.23
C HIS A 80 5.77 1.37 4.31
N CYS A 81 5.38 0.34 5.06
CA CYS A 81 4.00 0.03 5.37
C CYS A 81 3.72 0.17 6.87
N LEU A 82 2.54 0.67 7.20
CA LEU A 82 2.05 0.88 8.55
C LEU A 82 0.76 0.07 8.74
N ILE A 83 0.79 -0.83 9.71
CA ILE A 83 -0.35 -1.61 10.18
C ILE A 83 -0.89 -0.94 11.43
N ILE A 84 -2.13 -0.44 11.39
CA ILE A 84 -2.80 0.23 12.51
C ILE A 84 -3.89 -0.69 13.05
N GLN A 85 -3.70 -1.20 14.27
CA GLN A 85 -4.67 -2.08 14.94
C GLN A 85 -5.76 -1.24 15.62
N LEU A 86 -6.77 -0.82 14.84
CA LEU A 86 -7.82 0.10 15.29
C LEU A 86 -8.59 -0.41 16.51
N CYS A 87 -8.80 -1.72 16.64
CA CYS A 87 -9.48 -2.33 17.78
C CYS A 87 -8.74 -2.17 19.12
N ARG A 88 -7.44 -1.83 19.09
CA ARG A 88 -6.61 -1.61 20.29
C ARG A 88 -6.49 -0.14 20.70
N LEU A 89 -6.96 0.78 19.86
CA LEU A 89 -6.86 2.20 20.15
C LEU A 89 -7.97 2.62 21.10
N ASP A 90 -7.61 3.30 22.20
CA ASP A 90 -8.59 3.95 23.07
C ASP A 90 -9.45 4.99 22.30
N CYS A 91 -8.82 5.66 21.34
CA CYS A 91 -9.48 6.55 20.40
C CYS A 91 -8.64 6.69 19.12
N VAL A 92 -9.30 6.97 18.00
CA VAL A 92 -8.61 7.25 16.73
C VAL A 92 -7.94 8.62 16.79
N PRO A 93 -6.60 8.73 16.66
CA PRO A 93 -5.91 10.01 16.79
C PRO A 93 -6.32 11.02 15.72
N LYS A 94 -6.49 12.30 16.12
CA LYS A 94 -6.78 13.41 15.19
C LYS A 94 -5.75 13.52 14.06
N THR A 95 -4.49 13.18 14.32
CA THR A 95 -3.41 13.17 13.32
C THR A 95 -3.69 12.19 12.19
N LEU A 96 -4.23 11.00 12.50
CA LEU A 96 -4.63 9.99 11.51
C LEU A 96 -5.86 10.47 10.74
N LYS A 97 -6.90 10.96 11.43
CA LYS A 97 -8.11 11.49 10.77
C LYS A 97 -7.78 12.60 9.76
N ARG A 98 -6.93 13.56 10.16
CA ARG A 98 -6.48 14.65 9.28
C ARG A 98 -5.62 14.17 8.12
N PHE A 99 -4.83 13.10 8.31
CA PHE A 99 -4.04 12.53 7.23
C PHE A 99 -4.93 11.90 6.16
N LEU A 100 -5.92 11.12 6.57
CA LEU A 100 -6.86 10.46 5.65
C LEU A 100 -7.82 11.45 4.96
N ALA A 101 -8.16 12.55 5.62
CA ALA A 101 -9.00 13.61 5.07
C ALA A 101 -8.25 14.60 4.16
N ASP A 102 -6.93 14.48 4.00
CA ASP A 102 -6.13 15.40 3.21
C ASP A 102 -6.32 15.12 1.70
N GLU A 103 -7.07 15.98 1.03
CA GLU A 103 -7.35 15.84 -0.42
C GLU A 103 -6.12 16.06 -1.31
N THR A 104 -5.00 16.54 -0.76
CA THR A 104 -3.71 16.60 -1.48
C THR A 104 -3.01 15.25 -1.56
N ILE A 105 -3.53 14.23 -0.86
CA ILE A 105 -3.00 12.86 -0.83
C ILE A 105 -4.00 11.94 -1.53
N CYS A 106 -3.54 11.23 -2.56
CA CYS A 106 -4.32 10.22 -3.23
C CYS A 106 -4.15 8.86 -2.52
N PHE A 107 -5.23 8.31 -1.99
CA PHE A 107 -5.25 6.98 -1.38
C PHE A 107 -5.68 5.94 -2.42
N VAL A 108 -4.79 5.02 -2.77
CA VAL A 108 -5.02 4.00 -3.80
C VAL A 108 -5.16 2.61 -3.19
N GLY A 109 -6.22 1.91 -3.55
CA GLY A 109 -6.50 0.55 -3.05
C GLY A 109 -7.39 -0.24 -4.00
N THR A 110 -7.82 -1.42 -3.56
CA THR A 110 -8.83 -2.22 -4.26
C THR A 110 -10.15 -2.23 -3.48
N GLY A 111 -11.27 -2.15 -4.19
CA GLY A 111 -12.58 -2.09 -3.55
C GLY A 111 -12.74 -0.81 -2.71
N MET A 112 -12.22 0.31 -3.23
CA MET A 112 -12.09 1.55 -2.47
C MET A 112 -13.43 2.08 -1.93
N SER A 113 -14.54 1.84 -2.64
CA SER A 113 -15.89 2.18 -2.17
C SER A 113 -16.22 1.56 -0.80
N ASN A 114 -15.85 0.30 -0.60
CA ASN A 114 -16.04 -0.40 0.67
C ASN A 114 -15.11 0.17 1.76
N ILE A 115 -13.85 0.46 1.42
CA ILE A 115 -12.89 1.07 2.36
C ILE A 115 -13.41 2.41 2.86
N VAL A 116 -13.84 3.31 1.96
CA VAL A 116 -14.42 4.62 2.33
C VAL A 116 -15.64 4.46 3.24
N GLN A 117 -16.55 3.54 2.89
CA GLN A 117 -17.76 3.31 3.67
C GLN A 117 -17.44 2.80 5.08
N VAL A 118 -16.51 1.86 5.22
CA VAL A 118 -16.14 1.31 6.54
C VAL A 118 -15.43 2.36 7.39
N LEU A 119 -14.51 3.14 6.82
CA LEU A 119 -13.86 4.23 7.54
C LEU A 119 -14.88 5.26 8.03
N GLN A 120 -15.89 5.59 7.21
CA GLN A 120 -16.94 6.53 7.59
C GLN A 120 -17.75 6.04 8.81
N TYR A 121 -18.04 4.74 8.91
CA TYR A 121 -18.69 4.18 10.11
C TYR A 121 -17.87 4.34 11.39
N ASP A 122 -16.53 4.39 11.28
CA ASP A 122 -15.61 4.61 12.40
C ASP A 122 -15.29 6.12 12.62
N ASP A 123 -16.08 7.03 12.04
CA ASP A 123 -15.87 8.49 12.07
C ASP A 123 -14.49 8.90 11.52
N ILE A 124 -14.06 8.22 10.46
CA ILE A 124 -12.84 8.50 9.72
C ILE A 124 -13.22 8.86 8.28
N HIS A 125 -12.92 10.09 7.87
CA HIS A 125 -13.13 10.53 6.49
C HIS A 125 -11.89 10.26 5.63
N CYS A 126 -12.09 9.67 4.45
CA CYS A 126 -11.08 9.54 3.40
C CYS A 126 -11.37 10.57 2.31
N GLY A 127 -10.51 11.58 2.17
CA GLY A 127 -10.75 12.74 1.30
C GLY A 127 -10.60 12.44 -0.19
N ALA A 128 -9.63 11.60 -0.57
CA ALA A 128 -9.35 11.28 -1.97
C ALA A 128 -8.95 9.80 -2.15
N GLY A 129 -9.94 8.90 -2.05
CA GLY A 129 -9.77 7.47 -2.34
C GLY A 129 -10.02 7.14 -3.81
N ILE A 130 -9.13 6.35 -4.43
CA ILE A 130 -9.27 5.86 -5.81
C ILE A 130 -9.03 4.35 -5.88
N ASP A 131 -9.84 3.66 -6.68
CA ASP A 131 -9.56 2.25 -7.01
C ASP A 131 -8.41 2.17 -8.02
N VAL A 132 -7.46 1.26 -7.79
CA VAL A 132 -6.27 1.10 -8.65
C VAL A 132 -6.61 0.68 -10.08
N GLY A 133 -7.64 -0.15 -10.27
CA GLY A 133 -8.10 -0.55 -11.61
C GLY A 133 -8.67 0.63 -12.37
N TYR A 134 -9.49 1.45 -11.70
CA TYR A 134 -10.02 2.69 -12.26
C TYR A 134 -8.90 3.68 -12.60
N LEU A 135 -7.92 3.87 -11.71
CA LEU A 135 -6.76 4.73 -11.98
C LEU A 135 -6.00 4.27 -13.24
N ALA A 136 -5.75 2.96 -13.36
CA ALA A 136 -5.09 2.38 -14.52
C ALA A 136 -5.90 2.62 -15.81
N ALA A 137 -7.20 2.34 -15.80
CA ALA A 137 -8.09 2.52 -16.94
C ALA A 137 -8.09 3.97 -17.44
N ARG A 138 -8.07 4.92 -16.50
CA ARG A 138 -8.00 6.37 -16.79
C ARG A 138 -6.67 6.80 -17.41
N ILE A 139 -5.56 6.28 -16.92
CA ILE A 139 -4.21 6.64 -17.41
C ILE A 139 -3.95 6.02 -18.79
N TRP A 140 -4.29 4.75 -18.99
CA TRP A 140 -4.07 4.05 -20.26
C TRP A 140 -5.19 4.25 -21.29
N LYS A 141 -6.32 4.85 -20.89
CA LYS A 141 -7.50 5.06 -21.74
C LYS A 141 -8.10 3.75 -22.27
N GLU A 142 -8.12 2.74 -21.41
CA GLU A 142 -8.59 1.39 -21.74
C GLU A 142 -9.60 0.93 -20.67
N PRO A 143 -10.92 1.06 -20.90
CA PRO A 143 -11.93 0.75 -19.88
C PRO A 143 -11.93 -0.73 -19.44
N ASN A 144 -11.49 -1.64 -20.30
CA ASN A 144 -11.56 -3.09 -20.04
C ASN A 144 -10.64 -3.53 -18.88
N ILE A 145 -9.59 -2.76 -18.58
CA ILE A 145 -8.64 -3.10 -17.52
C ILE A 145 -9.11 -2.68 -16.13
N GLU A 146 -10.22 -1.92 -16.01
CA GLU A 146 -10.74 -1.50 -14.71
C GLU A 146 -11.11 -2.70 -13.83
N GLY A 147 -11.53 -3.81 -14.43
CA GLY A 147 -11.89 -5.04 -13.73
C GLY A 147 -10.71 -5.98 -13.41
N TYR A 148 -9.48 -5.62 -13.75
CA TYR A 148 -8.31 -6.47 -13.52
C TYR A 148 -7.99 -6.58 -12.02
N GLY A 149 -7.58 -7.77 -11.59
CA GLY A 149 -7.03 -8.00 -10.25
C GLY A 149 -5.63 -7.38 -10.09
N LEU A 150 -5.12 -7.35 -8.86
CA LEU A 150 -3.79 -6.79 -8.57
C LEU A 150 -2.67 -7.48 -9.34
N VAL A 151 -2.71 -8.80 -9.47
CA VAL A 151 -1.71 -9.56 -10.23
C VAL A 151 -1.73 -9.19 -11.72
N GLU A 152 -2.91 -9.03 -12.31
CA GLU A 152 -3.07 -8.66 -13.72
C GLU A 152 -2.59 -7.22 -13.96
N LEU A 153 -2.98 -6.28 -13.10
CA LEU A 153 -2.53 -4.88 -13.17
C LEU A 153 -1.01 -4.77 -12.96
N ALA A 154 -0.43 -5.57 -12.06
CA ALA A 154 1.01 -5.64 -11.85
C ALA A 154 1.74 -6.10 -13.12
N GLY A 155 1.20 -7.12 -13.81
CA GLY A 155 1.73 -7.60 -15.08
C GLY A 155 1.79 -6.50 -16.14
N GLU A 156 0.74 -5.68 -16.23
CA GLU A 156 0.67 -4.57 -17.20
C GLU A 156 1.68 -3.44 -16.94
N VAL A 157 2.12 -3.26 -15.69
CA VAL A 157 3.23 -2.34 -15.35
C VAL A 157 4.61 -3.01 -15.39
N GLY A 158 4.68 -4.28 -15.81
CA GLY A 158 5.92 -5.04 -15.96
C GLY A 158 6.47 -5.62 -14.66
N MET A 159 5.60 -5.82 -13.66
CA MET A 159 5.94 -6.43 -12.38
C MET A 159 5.44 -7.87 -12.30
N ASN A 160 6.21 -8.73 -11.64
CA ASN A 160 5.80 -10.11 -11.36
C ASN A 160 5.42 -10.27 -9.89
N ILE A 161 4.17 -9.95 -9.59
CA ILE A 161 3.60 -10.03 -8.24
C ILE A 161 2.82 -11.35 -8.12
N LYS A 162 2.97 -12.00 -6.97
CA LYS A 162 2.21 -13.20 -6.61
C LYS A 162 1.28 -12.86 -5.46
N GLU A 163 0.06 -13.39 -5.48
CA GLU A 163 -0.82 -13.33 -4.33
C GLU A 163 -0.14 -13.90 -3.08
N PRO A 164 -0.44 -13.36 -1.89
CA PRO A 164 0.16 -13.85 -0.66
C PRO A 164 -0.35 -15.27 -0.38
N ILE A 165 0.59 -16.17 -0.15
CA ILE A 165 0.29 -17.56 0.24
C ILE A 165 0.44 -17.64 1.75
N GLY A 166 -0.62 -18.02 2.46
CA GLY A 166 -0.56 -18.15 3.91
C GLY A 166 -1.93 -18.16 4.57
N GLU A 167 -1.92 -18.36 5.88
CA GLU A 167 -3.12 -18.26 6.71
C GLU A 167 -3.53 -16.79 6.87
N CYS A 168 -4.82 -16.51 6.68
CA CYS A 168 -5.38 -15.20 6.95
C CYS A 168 -5.19 -14.86 8.44
N PRO A 169 -4.51 -13.75 8.79
CA PRO A 169 -4.26 -13.39 10.18
C PRO A 169 -5.56 -13.21 10.99
N ASP A 170 -5.53 -13.54 12.29
CA ASP A 170 -6.55 -13.01 13.20
C ASP A 170 -6.24 -11.52 13.41
N TRP A 171 -7.09 -10.64 12.86
CA TRP A 171 -6.93 -9.20 12.97
C TRP A 171 -6.98 -8.66 14.41
N ASN A 172 -7.34 -9.50 15.38
CA ASN A 172 -7.29 -9.19 16.81
C ASN A 172 -5.99 -9.66 17.50
N ASP A 173 -5.04 -10.30 16.82
CA ASP A 173 -3.78 -10.74 17.43
C ASP A 173 -2.88 -9.56 17.79
N SER A 174 -2.21 -9.61 18.94
CA SER A 174 -1.31 -8.53 19.40
C SER A 174 0.03 -8.50 18.69
N VAL A 175 0.41 -9.62 18.09
CA VAL A 175 1.69 -9.79 17.41
C VAL A 175 1.40 -10.53 16.12
N PHE A 176 1.88 -9.97 15.01
CA PHE A 176 1.84 -10.64 13.72
C PHE A 176 3.20 -11.26 13.42
N SER A 177 3.21 -12.46 12.86
CA SER A 177 4.42 -13.04 12.25
C SER A 177 4.78 -12.32 10.95
N ASP A 178 5.99 -12.55 10.44
CA ASP A 178 6.43 -11.99 9.16
C ASP A 178 5.48 -12.37 8.00
N GLU A 179 5.01 -13.62 7.96
CA GLU A 179 4.05 -14.07 6.94
C GLU A 179 2.69 -13.40 7.09
N GLN A 180 2.21 -13.22 8.32
CA GLN A 180 0.96 -12.48 8.57
C GLN A 180 1.10 -10.99 8.20
N MET A 181 2.26 -10.38 8.46
CA MET A 181 2.55 -9.00 8.04
C MET A 181 2.59 -8.87 6.52
N LYS A 182 3.26 -9.79 5.81
CA LYS A 182 3.27 -9.86 4.33
C LYS A 182 1.85 -9.96 3.80
N TYR A 183 1.06 -10.89 4.34
CA TYR A 183 -0.34 -11.07 3.95
C TYR A 183 -1.16 -9.79 4.19
N ALA A 184 -1.01 -9.18 5.36
CA ALA A 184 -1.75 -7.97 5.73
C ALA A 184 -1.47 -6.83 4.74
N VAL A 185 -0.20 -6.47 4.55
CA VAL A 185 0.16 -5.28 3.76
C VAL A 185 0.09 -5.48 2.25
N HIS A 186 0.01 -6.73 1.76
CA HIS A 186 0.11 -7.06 0.33
C HIS A 186 -0.74 -6.16 -0.56
N ASN A 187 -2.05 -6.06 -0.31
CA ASN A 187 -2.93 -5.29 -1.20
C ASN A 187 -2.63 -3.79 -1.18
N ALA A 188 -2.38 -3.23 0.01
CA ALA A 188 -2.02 -1.82 0.16
C ALA A 188 -0.68 -1.51 -0.53
N TYR A 189 0.33 -2.34 -0.30
CA TYR A 189 1.65 -2.19 -0.90
C TYR A 189 1.61 -2.33 -2.41
N THR A 190 0.99 -3.40 -2.92
CA THR A 190 0.87 -3.65 -4.36
C THR A 190 0.08 -2.55 -5.06
N SER A 191 -1.01 -2.05 -4.46
CA SER A 191 -1.76 -0.90 -4.99
C SER A 191 -0.91 0.37 -5.06
N TYR A 192 -0.10 0.64 -4.03
CA TYR A 192 0.85 1.75 -4.04
C TYR A 192 1.86 1.60 -5.18
N VAL A 193 2.50 0.43 -5.32
CA VAL A 193 3.57 0.26 -6.32
C VAL A 193 3.00 0.37 -7.73
N ILE A 194 1.86 -0.25 -8.03
CA ILE A 194 1.18 -0.13 -9.32
C ILE A 194 0.80 1.33 -9.59
N GLY A 195 0.13 1.99 -8.64
CA GLY A 195 -0.28 3.38 -8.78
C GLY A 195 0.90 4.32 -8.99
N ASN A 196 2.00 4.10 -8.27
CA ASN A 196 3.23 4.85 -8.42
C ASN A 196 3.81 4.63 -9.82
N GLU A 197 3.90 3.39 -10.30
CA GLU A 197 4.44 3.08 -11.62
C GLU A 197 3.59 3.67 -12.76
N LEU A 198 2.26 3.66 -12.62
CA LEU A 198 1.33 4.30 -13.56
C LEU A 198 1.60 5.82 -13.69
N LEU A 199 1.93 6.49 -12.58
CA LEU A 199 2.22 7.92 -12.58
C LEU A 199 3.60 8.25 -13.17
N HIS A 200 4.56 7.31 -13.14
CA HIS A 200 5.87 7.47 -13.80
C HIS A 200 5.81 7.13 -15.29
N ARG A 201 5.16 6.02 -15.62
CA ARG A 201 5.00 5.53 -16.98
C ARG A 201 3.63 5.94 -17.50
N LYS A 202 3.54 7.19 -17.98
CA LYS A 202 2.57 7.45 -19.06
C LYS A 202 3.01 6.54 -20.20
N ARG A 203 2.27 5.45 -20.47
CA ARG A 203 2.43 4.73 -21.73
C ARG A 203 2.27 5.82 -22.79
N TYR A 204 3.38 6.27 -23.40
CA TYR A 204 3.28 6.88 -24.71
C TYR A 204 2.53 5.84 -25.51
N LEU A 205 1.35 6.24 -25.97
CA LEU A 205 0.38 5.44 -26.69
C LEU A 205 1.15 4.38 -27.47
N ARG A 206 0.89 3.08 -27.24
CA ARG A 206 1.21 2.07 -28.24
C ARG A 206 0.40 2.48 -29.47
N GLY A 207 0.97 3.36 -30.29
CA GLY A 207 0.59 3.49 -31.67
C GLY A 207 0.93 2.17 -32.37
N PRO A 208 0.30 1.89 -33.52
CA PRO A 208 0.59 0.68 -34.28
C PRO A 208 2.06 0.53 -34.74
N ASP A 209 2.88 1.58 -34.61
CA ASP A 209 4.26 1.62 -35.10
C ASP A 209 5.30 1.75 -33.97
N SER A 210 5.57 0.66 -33.26
CA SER A 210 6.82 0.57 -32.49
C SER A 210 7.53 -0.75 -32.73
N ASP A 211 8.12 -0.85 -33.91
CA ASP A 211 9.31 -1.66 -34.16
C ASP A 211 10.42 -1.22 -33.19
N PHE A 212 10.45 -1.84 -32.01
CA PHE A 212 11.55 -1.76 -31.07
C PHE A 212 12.08 -3.16 -30.75
N TYR A 213 12.32 -3.94 -31.82
CA TYR A 213 13.12 -5.16 -31.80
C TYR A 213 14.33 -5.04 -32.74
N LEU A 214 15.07 -3.94 -32.70
CA LEU A 214 16.40 -3.86 -33.33
C LEU A 214 17.36 -3.01 -32.50
N ARG A 215 17.75 -3.52 -31.33
CA ARG A 215 19.03 -3.11 -30.72
C ARG A 215 19.66 -4.14 -29.79
N TRP A 216 19.75 -5.39 -30.25
CA TRP A 216 20.82 -6.30 -29.84
C TRP A 216 21.27 -7.07 -31.07
N GLY A 217 22.46 -6.71 -31.57
CA GLY A 217 23.03 -7.27 -32.78
C GLY A 217 23.31 -8.77 -32.64
N GLY A 218 22.72 -9.54 -33.53
CA GLY A 218 23.19 -10.87 -33.91
C GLY A 218 23.29 -10.89 -35.43
N SER A 219 24.50 -10.86 -35.97
CA SER A 219 24.75 -10.96 -37.42
C SER A 219 24.15 -12.26 -37.98
N PRO A 220 23.43 -12.23 -39.11
CA PRO A 220 23.04 -13.45 -39.81
C PRO A 220 24.30 -14.16 -40.30
N LYS A 221 24.52 -15.40 -39.86
CA LYS A 221 25.44 -16.30 -40.58
C LYS A 221 24.86 -16.55 -41.97
N ASN A 222 25.59 -16.10 -42.98
CA ASN A 222 25.35 -16.39 -44.39
C ASN A 222 25.09 -17.89 -44.60
N ARG A 223 24.04 -18.18 -45.37
CA ARG A 223 23.81 -19.47 -46.00
C ARG A 223 23.78 -19.21 -47.52
N SER A 224 24.79 -19.69 -48.21
CA SER A 224 24.85 -20.00 -49.65
C SER A 224 25.93 -21.08 -49.74
N GLU A 225 25.62 -22.29 -50.20
CA GLU A 225 25.70 -22.65 -51.63
C GLU A 225 27.02 -22.19 -52.26
#